data_AF-A0A7R9Z970-F1
#
_entry.id   AF-A0A7R9Z970-F1
#
_cell.length_a   1.000
_cell.length_b   1.000
_cell.length_c   1.000
_cell.angle_alpha   90.00
_cell.angle_beta   90.00
_cell.angle_gamma   90.00
#
_symmetry.space_group_name_H-M   'P 1'
#
loop_
_entity.id
_entity.type
_entity.pdbx_description
1 polymer ?
#
loop_
_entity_poly.entity_id
_entity_poly.type
_entity_poly.pdbx_seq_one_letter_code
_entity_poly.pdbx_strand_id
1 'polypeptide(L)'
;GKDNPGGGPVAGEDDMEVELIAGATVETDGANRVRLMGVGIEEGTVKGWGYSFWTVSGDPGKVASTMMMPGPDAVKEHRFVSGASKKIRYNSRLPVVIYCPSNMECRYRIWKASGGDAAVPD
;
A
#
# COMPACT_ATOMS: atom_id res chain seq x y z
N GLY A 1 27.25 -19.33 4.59
CA GLY A 1 26.95 -19.56 6.02
C GLY A 1 25.46 -19.52 6.17
N LYS A 2 24.88 -20.51 6.84
CA LYS A 2 23.45 -20.62 7.14
C LYS A 2 23.24 -20.00 8.51
N ASP A 3 23.17 -18.68 8.54
CA ASP A 3 23.06 -17.93 9.77
C ASP A 3 21.74 -17.16 9.65
N ASN A 4 20.62 -17.89 9.71
CA ASN A 4 19.30 -17.30 9.78
C ASN A 4 19.01 -17.03 11.27
N PRO A 5 19.05 -15.77 11.75
CA PRO A 5 18.89 -15.47 13.17
C PRO A 5 17.41 -15.54 13.64
N GLY A 6 16.50 -15.98 12.78
CA GLY A 6 15.06 -15.91 13.03
C GLY A 6 14.55 -17.06 13.91
N GLY A 7 14.40 -16.81 15.21
CA GLY A 7 13.52 -17.61 16.07
C GLY A 7 12.10 -17.72 15.48
N GLY A 8 11.33 -18.76 15.81
CA GLY A 8 10.00 -19.04 15.23
C GLY A 8 8.96 -17.94 15.46
N PRO A 9 7.84 -17.88 14.69
CA PRO A 9 6.84 -16.79 14.65
C PRO A 9 6.54 -16.17 16.02
N VAL A 10 6.55 -14.83 16.11
CA VAL A 10 6.16 -14.18 17.37
C VAL A 10 4.64 -14.33 17.49
N ALA A 11 4.16 -14.71 18.68
CA ALA A 11 2.74 -14.97 18.88
C ALA A 11 1.87 -13.78 18.42
N GLY A 12 0.85 -14.07 17.61
CA GLY A 12 -0.10 -13.08 17.08
C GLY A 12 0.32 -12.38 15.79
N GLU A 13 1.48 -12.67 15.20
CA GLU A 13 1.87 -12.14 13.88
C GLU A 13 1.02 -12.72 12.74
N ASP A 14 0.51 -13.95 12.90
CA ASP A 14 -0.33 -14.61 11.91
C ASP A 14 -1.69 -13.92 11.74
N ASP A 15 -2.10 -13.12 12.73
CA ASP A 15 -3.29 -12.27 12.69
C ASP A 15 -3.01 -10.89 12.09
N MET A 16 -1.79 -10.64 11.60
CA MET A 16 -1.36 -9.33 11.11
C MET A 16 -1.00 -9.35 9.63
N GLU A 17 -1.29 -8.23 8.97
CA GLU A 17 -0.92 -7.97 7.58
C GLU A 17 -0.31 -6.57 7.44
N VAL A 18 0.54 -6.40 6.42
CA VAL A 18 0.96 -5.09 5.93
C VAL A 18 0.18 -4.82 4.64
N GLU A 19 -0.53 -3.72 4.56
CA GLU A 19 -1.05 -3.19 3.30
C GLU A 19 -0.07 -2.18 2.73
N LEU A 20 0.47 -2.49 1.55
CA LEU A 20 1.23 -1.56 0.72
C LEU A 20 0.26 -0.71 -0.10
N ILE A 21 0.44 0.60 -0.09
CA ILE A 21 -0.45 1.56 -0.74
C ILE A 21 0.40 2.44 -1.66
N ALA A 22 0.32 2.16 -2.96
CA ALA A 22 1.00 2.93 -3.98
C ALA A 22 0.16 4.12 -4.41
N GLY A 23 0.79 5.29 -4.46
CA GLY A 23 0.15 6.54 -4.85
C GLY A 23 1.16 7.63 -5.15
N ALA A 24 0.70 8.87 -5.15
CA ALA A 24 1.55 10.06 -5.22
C ALA A 24 0.83 11.23 -4.56
N THR A 25 1.60 12.19 -4.05
CA THR A 25 1.06 13.49 -3.65
C THR A 25 0.80 14.34 -4.89
N VAL A 26 -0.46 14.68 -5.14
CA VAL A 26 -0.90 15.51 -6.28
C VAL A 26 -1.70 16.70 -5.79
N GLU A 27 -1.73 17.78 -6.57
CA GLU A 27 -2.63 18.91 -6.32
C GLU A 27 -4.07 18.49 -6.62
N THR A 28 -4.98 18.74 -5.69
CA THR A 28 -6.41 18.47 -5.81
C THR A 28 -7.22 19.72 -5.50
N ASP A 29 -8.48 19.78 -5.91
CA ASP A 29 -9.37 20.91 -5.66
C ASP A 29 -10.09 20.86 -4.29
N GLY A 30 -9.74 19.89 -3.45
CA GLY A 30 -10.33 19.67 -2.13
C GLY A 30 -11.79 19.17 -2.13
N ALA A 31 -12.50 19.22 -3.25
CA ALA A 31 -13.91 18.87 -3.38
C ALA A 31 -14.13 17.52 -4.05
N ASN A 32 -13.37 17.23 -5.10
CA ASN A 32 -13.53 16.04 -5.90
C ASN A 32 -12.82 14.83 -5.27
N ARG A 33 -13.43 13.66 -5.43
CA ARG A 33 -12.76 12.39 -5.13
C ARG A 33 -11.80 12.12 -6.28
N VAL A 34 -10.52 12.01 -5.95
CA VAL A 34 -9.42 11.82 -6.90
C VAL A 34 -8.84 10.42 -6.73
N ARG A 35 -8.50 9.75 -7.83
CA ARG A 35 -7.80 8.46 -7.84
C ARG A 35 -6.74 8.44 -8.93
N LEU A 36 -5.59 7.81 -8.65
CA LEU A 36 -4.59 7.53 -9.67
C LEU A 36 -4.94 6.28 -10.48
N MET A 37 -4.77 6.36 -11.79
CA MET A 37 -5.09 5.31 -12.74
C MET A 37 -3.81 4.63 -13.25
N GLY A 38 -3.90 3.32 -13.50
CA GLY A 38 -2.77 2.55 -14.05
C GLY A 38 -1.59 2.40 -13.09
N VAL A 39 -1.80 2.57 -11.78
CA VAL A 39 -0.80 2.28 -10.75
C VAL A 39 -0.77 0.77 -10.49
N GLY A 40 0.41 0.19 -10.37
CA GLY A 40 0.63 -1.23 -10.12
C GLY A 40 1.54 -1.48 -8.92
N ILE A 41 1.35 -2.65 -8.29
CA ILE A 41 2.27 -3.23 -7.30
C ILE A 41 2.52 -4.68 -7.72
N GLU A 42 3.70 -4.94 -8.26
CA GLU A 42 4.09 -6.27 -8.73
C GLU A 42 5.04 -6.93 -7.75
N GLU A 43 4.87 -8.22 -7.52
CA GLU A 43 5.77 -9.01 -6.68
C GLU A 43 6.86 -9.65 -7.55
N GLY A 44 8.11 -9.50 -7.12
CA GLY A 44 9.26 -10.21 -7.66
C GLY A 44 9.91 -11.08 -6.59
N THR A 45 10.76 -12.00 -7.01
CA THR A 45 11.52 -12.88 -6.11
C THR A 45 13.01 -12.73 -6.39
N VAL A 46 13.80 -12.52 -5.33
CA VAL A 46 15.26 -12.49 -5.42
C VAL A 46 15.75 -13.89 -5.78
N LYS A 47 16.23 -14.05 -7.02
CA LYS A 47 16.73 -15.31 -7.56
C LYS A 47 17.84 -15.87 -6.67
N GLY A 48 17.71 -17.15 -6.29
CA GLY A 48 18.68 -17.86 -5.43
C GLY A 48 18.47 -17.68 -3.93
N TRP A 49 17.64 -16.72 -3.50
CA TRP A 49 17.33 -16.47 -2.08
C TRP A 49 15.87 -16.77 -1.72
N GLY A 50 14.95 -16.60 -2.67
CA GLY A 50 13.52 -16.85 -2.45
C GLY A 50 12.79 -15.74 -1.69
N TYR A 51 13.44 -14.60 -1.43
CA TYR A 51 12.79 -13.44 -0.79
C TYR A 51 11.97 -12.63 -1.79
N SER A 52 10.77 -12.24 -1.38
CA SER A 52 9.92 -11.34 -2.17
C SER A 52 10.39 -9.89 -2.06
N PHE A 53 10.21 -9.14 -3.14
CA PHE A 53 10.26 -7.68 -3.18
C PHE A 53 9.09 -7.18 -4.02
N TRP A 54 8.77 -5.90 -3.91
CA TRP A 54 7.67 -5.30 -4.66
C TRP A 54 8.15 -4.13 -5.51
N THR A 55 7.62 -4.02 -6.73
CA THR A 55 7.89 -2.90 -7.63
C THR A 55 6.61 -2.11 -7.83
N VAL A 56 6.67 -0.81 -7.56
CA VAL A 56 5.60 0.13 -7.86
C VAL A 56 5.78 0.66 -9.28
N SER A 57 4.69 0.75 -10.02
CA SER A 57 4.63 1.39 -11.33
C SER A 57 3.45 2.36 -11.39
N GLY A 58 3.54 3.39 -12.23
CA GLY A 58 2.47 4.35 -12.40
C GLY A 58 2.97 5.72 -12.86
N ASP A 59 2.01 6.63 -13.07
CA ASP A 59 2.24 8.01 -13.48
C ASP A 59 1.29 8.92 -12.70
N PRO A 60 1.80 9.86 -11.88
CA PRO A 60 0.97 10.81 -11.12
C PRO A 60 0.06 11.69 -12.00
N GLY A 61 0.35 11.83 -13.29
CA GLY A 61 -0.47 12.61 -14.22
C GLY A 61 -1.73 11.88 -14.70
N LYS A 62 -1.83 10.57 -14.50
CA LYS A 62 -3.00 9.78 -14.91
C LYS A 62 -4.03 9.72 -13.78
N VAL A 63 -4.89 10.73 -13.74
CA VAL A 63 -5.86 10.93 -12.67
C VAL A 63 -7.29 10.75 -13.19
N ALA A 64 -8.13 10.08 -12.41
CA ALA A 64 -9.58 10.13 -12.54
C ALA A 64 -10.16 10.90 -11.36
N SER A 65 -11.16 11.75 -11.61
CA SER A 65 -11.87 12.50 -10.57
C SER A 65 -13.38 12.47 -10.77
N THR A 66 -14.12 12.72 -9.70
CA THR A 66 -15.52 13.15 -9.84
C THR A 66 -15.61 14.52 -10.52
N MET A 67 -16.83 14.92 -10.92
CA MET A 67 -17.11 16.19 -11.61
C MET A 67 -18.04 17.09 -10.78
N MET A 68 -17.78 17.19 -9.48
CA MET A 68 -18.50 18.11 -8.61
C MET A 68 -17.96 19.53 -8.82
N MET A 69 -18.83 20.53 -8.80
CA MET A 69 -18.41 21.93 -8.78
C MET A 69 -17.76 22.23 -7.43
N PRO A 70 -16.50 22.67 -7.38
CA PRO A 70 -15.89 23.14 -6.14
C PRO A 70 -16.65 24.35 -5.60
N GLY A 71 -16.77 24.46 -4.27
CA GLY A 71 -17.37 25.64 -3.65
C GLY A 71 -16.58 26.93 -3.93
N PRO A 72 -17.18 28.11 -3.70
CA PRO A 72 -16.52 29.40 -3.97
C PRO A 72 -15.23 29.60 -3.18
N ASP A 73 -15.12 28.99 -2.00
CA ASP A 73 -13.95 29.04 -1.12
C ASP A 73 -13.07 27.78 -1.21
N ALA A 74 -13.24 26.96 -2.27
CA ALA A 74 -12.44 25.75 -2.44
C ALA A 74 -10.95 26.09 -2.63
N VAL A 75 -10.11 25.55 -1.77
CA VAL A 75 -8.66 25.75 -1.80
C VAL A 75 -8.00 24.51 -2.37
N LYS A 76 -7.08 24.72 -3.31
CA LYS A 76 -6.25 23.62 -3.82
C LYS A 76 -5.32 23.11 -2.73
N GLU A 77 -5.16 21.80 -2.66
CA GLU A 77 -4.29 21.16 -1.69
C GLU A 77 -3.47 20.01 -2.28
N HIS A 78 -2.25 19.85 -1.78
CA HIS A 78 -1.43 18.69 -2.07
C HIS A 78 -1.86 17.53 -1.18
N ARG A 79 -2.47 16.51 -1.78
CA ARG A 79 -2.98 15.34 -1.08
C ARG A 79 -2.36 14.08 -1.67
N PHE A 80 -2.04 13.12 -0.80
CA PHE A 80 -1.71 11.77 -1.24
C PHE A 80 -2.95 11.10 -1.84
N VAL A 81 -2.86 10.73 -3.11
CA VAL A 81 -3.89 10.00 -3.83
C VAL A 81 -3.37 8.59 -4.14
N SER A 82 -4.10 7.59 -3.67
CA SER A 82 -3.79 6.17 -3.92
C SER A 82 -4.26 5.72 -5.30
N GLY A 83 -3.54 4.79 -5.92
CA GLY A 83 -3.97 4.09 -7.14
C GLY A 83 -4.21 2.60 -6.95
N ALA A 84 -3.27 1.90 -6.31
CA ALA A 84 -3.33 0.47 -6.02
C ALA A 84 -2.88 0.17 -4.58
N SER A 85 -3.43 -0.91 -4.00
CA SER A 85 -2.91 -1.48 -2.76
C SER A 85 -2.74 -2.99 -2.84
N LYS A 86 -1.85 -3.53 -2.01
CA LYS A 86 -1.58 -4.97 -1.88
C LYS A 86 -1.37 -5.31 -0.42
N LYS A 87 -2.16 -6.25 0.10
CA LYS A 87 -1.94 -6.84 1.43
C LYS A 87 -0.94 -7.99 1.33
N ILE A 88 -0.01 -8.02 2.27
CA ILE A 88 1.01 -9.06 2.43
C ILE A 88 1.05 -9.48 3.89
N ARG A 89 1.49 -10.72 4.14
CA ARG A 89 1.65 -11.24 5.51
C ARG A 89 2.64 -10.39 6.29
N TYR A 90 2.33 -10.11 7.56
CA TYR A 90 3.30 -9.52 8.47
C TYR A 90 4.36 -10.55 8.89
N ASN A 91 5.64 -10.20 8.77
CA ASN A 91 6.74 -11.04 9.23
C ASN A 91 7.88 -10.15 9.73
N SER A 92 8.00 -9.96 11.04
CA SER A 92 9.00 -9.04 11.62
C SER A 92 10.46 -9.45 11.38
N ARG A 93 10.71 -10.70 10.94
CA ARG A 93 12.06 -11.22 10.65
C ARG A 93 12.58 -10.85 9.27
N LEU A 94 11.70 -10.46 8.35
CA LEU A 94 12.10 -10.13 6.98
C LEU A 94 11.73 -8.68 6.68
N PRO A 95 12.65 -7.87 6.14
CA PRO A 95 12.30 -6.54 5.69
C PRO A 95 11.37 -6.62 4.48
N VAL A 96 10.45 -5.65 4.37
CA VAL A 96 9.65 -5.43 3.17
C VAL A 96 10.43 -4.51 2.24
N VAL A 97 10.87 -5.02 1.08
CA VAL A 97 11.67 -4.26 0.11
C VAL A 97 10.79 -3.79 -1.05
N ILE A 98 10.75 -2.47 -1.28
CA ILE A 98 9.90 -1.85 -2.31
C ILE A 98 10.76 -0.96 -3.20
N TYR A 99 10.70 -1.17 -4.51
CA TYR A 99 11.23 -0.25 -5.51
C TYR A 99 10.11 0.69 -5.96
N CYS A 100 10.29 1.98 -5.73
CA CYS A 100 9.30 3.00 -6.08
C CYS A 100 9.95 4.07 -6.97
N PRO A 101 9.31 4.47 -8.09
CA PRO A 101 9.76 5.60 -8.90
C PRO A 101 9.86 6.87 -8.04
N SER A 102 10.81 7.75 -8.34
CA SER A 102 11.07 8.96 -7.53
C SER A 102 9.92 9.97 -7.50
N ASN A 103 9.00 9.90 -8.46
CA ASN A 103 7.79 10.72 -8.54
C ASN A 103 6.55 10.03 -7.94
N MET A 104 6.70 8.84 -7.35
CA MET A 104 5.65 8.10 -6.67
C MET A 104 5.99 7.89 -5.20
N GLU A 105 4.98 7.50 -4.42
CA GLU A 105 5.10 7.16 -3.01
C GLU A 105 4.50 5.77 -2.77
N CYS A 106 5.14 4.99 -1.89
CA CYS A 106 4.53 3.81 -1.30
C CYS A 106 4.38 4.03 0.20
N ARG A 107 3.13 4.08 0.68
CA ARG A 107 2.79 4.13 2.11
C ARG A 107 2.39 2.74 2.59
N TYR A 108 2.33 2.55 3.90
CA TYR A 108 1.88 1.29 4.46
C TYR A 108 0.87 1.49 5.59
N ARG A 109 0.07 0.45 5.84
CA ARG A 109 -0.78 0.31 7.02
C ARG A 109 -0.60 -1.09 7.60
N ILE A 110 -0.55 -1.20 8.92
CA ILE A 110 -0.59 -2.49 9.60
C ILE A 110 -2.05 -2.80 9.94
N TRP A 111 -2.48 -4.00 9.56
CA TRP A 111 -3.78 -4.56 9.89
C TRP A 111 -3.59 -5.64 10.95
N LYS A 112 -4.55 -5.75 11.86
CA LYS A 112 -4.62 -6.81 12.87
C LYS A 112 -6.04 -7.35 12.93
N ALA A 113 -6.22 -8.66 12.82
CA ALA A 113 -7.52 -9.30 13.02
C ALA A 113 -7.95 -9.17 14.48
N SER A 114 -9.24 -8.92 14.71
CA SER A 114 -9.80 -8.77 16.06
C SER A 114 -10.09 -10.10 16.76
N GLY A 115 -9.72 -11.25 16.17
CA GLY A 115 -9.88 -12.58 16.76
C GLY A 115 -11.32 -13.08 16.86
N GLY A 116 -12.24 -12.58 16.03
CA GLY A 116 -13.66 -12.92 16.09
C GLY A 116 -14.04 -14.08 15.19
N ASP A 117 -14.13 -15.29 15.74
CA ASP A 117 -14.95 -16.39 15.19
C ASP A 117 -16.45 -16.14 15.48
N ALA A 118 -16.93 -14.92 15.23
CA ALA A 118 -18.37 -14.68 15.25
C ALA A 118 -18.93 -15.23 13.93
N ALA A 119 -19.42 -16.46 13.97
CA ALA A 119 -20.32 -16.97 12.94
C ALA A 119 -21.37 -15.88 12.68
N VAL A 120 -21.42 -15.39 11.44
CA VAL A 120 -22.51 -14.53 10.98
C VAL A 120 -23.76 -15.41 11.02
N PRO A 121 -24.73 -15.17 11.91
CA PRO A 121 -25.98 -15.93 11.86
C PRO A 121 -26.71 -15.58 10.55
N ASP A 122 -27.25 -16.61 9.90
CA ASP A 122 -28.01 -16.54 8.65
C ASP A 122 -29.16 -15.52 8.69
#